data_AF-A0A1W1ICX5-F1
#
_entry.id   AF-A0A1W1ICX5-F1
#
_cell.length_a   1.000
_cell.length_b   1.000
_cell.length_c   1.000
_cell.angle_alpha   90.00
_cell.angle_beta   90.00
_cell.angle_gamma   90.00
#
_symmetry.space_group_name_H-M   'P 1'
#
loop_
_entity.id
_entity.type
_entity.pdbx_description
1 polymer ?
#
loop_
_entity_poly.entity_id
_entity_poly.type
_entity_poly.pdbx_seq_one_letter_code
_entity_poly.pdbx_strand_id
1 'polypeptide(L)'
;MLNVDMIEYYFSLQYKLPNARLRVLQYREEFYRNQTLHSYFTYSEGRWMVRGFRQDVQVVNLLDTLLALERYIEILEFKLKHFRLFLQELPREDRVMLNKKYFHKRELPDTENLRNVEKLCFSEVQEIEEAACFRFKFYEMPDFLIEAAEILDLEDENFTESFSVNFAAMLELLGVGSE
;
A
#
# COMPACT_ATOMS: atom_id res chain seq x y z
N MET A 1 5.84 -19.55 16.62
CA MET A 1 5.08 -19.72 15.36
C MET A 1 5.61 -18.68 14.40
N LEU A 2 6.03 -19.07 13.18
CA LEU A 2 6.38 -18.11 12.13
C LEU A 2 5.11 -17.31 11.81
N ASN A 3 5.16 -15.99 11.92
CA ASN A 3 4.04 -15.15 11.50
C ASN A 3 4.13 -14.98 9.97
N VAL A 4 3.52 -15.91 9.25
CA VAL A 4 3.52 -15.95 7.78
C VAL A 4 2.99 -14.64 7.20
N ASP A 5 2.02 -14.03 7.88
CA ASP A 5 1.38 -12.77 7.50
C ASP A 5 2.37 -11.59 7.50
N MET A 6 3.37 -11.60 8.41
CA MET A 6 4.41 -10.56 8.43
C MET A 6 5.35 -10.67 7.22
N ILE A 7 5.76 -11.88 6.85
CA ILE A 7 6.63 -12.07 5.68
C ILE A 7 5.86 -11.66 4.42
N GLU A 8 4.61 -12.10 4.28
CA GLU A 8 3.75 -11.72 3.16
C GLU A 8 3.56 -10.20 3.08
N TYR A 9 3.33 -9.54 4.23
CA TYR A 9 3.26 -8.08 4.31
C TYR A 9 4.52 -7.42 3.74
N TYR A 10 5.72 -7.90 4.07
CA TYR A 10 6.98 -7.35 3.56
C TYR A 10 7.14 -7.52 2.04
N PHE A 11 6.68 -8.64 1.47
CA PHE A 11 6.61 -8.82 0.01
C PHE A 11 5.56 -7.91 -0.66
N SER A 12 4.51 -7.53 0.06
CA SER A 12 3.48 -6.60 -0.43
C SER A 12 3.89 -5.12 -0.40
N LEU A 13 4.94 -4.75 0.36
CA LEU A 13 5.37 -3.35 0.56
C LEU A 13 5.63 -2.60 -0.75
N GLN A 14 6.10 -3.30 -1.78
CA GLN A 14 6.37 -2.71 -3.09
C GLN A 14 5.11 -2.20 -3.81
N TYR A 15 3.93 -2.73 -3.47
CA TYR A 15 2.63 -2.27 -3.97
C TYR A 15 2.02 -1.23 -3.03
N LYS A 16 2.15 -1.44 -1.71
CA LYS A 16 1.61 -0.54 -0.69
C LYS A 16 2.20 0.87 -0.76
N LEU A 17 3.50 0.99 -1.04
CA LEU A 17 4.17 2.29 -1.14
C LEU A 17 3.62 3.19 -2.28
N PRO A 18 3.57 2.74 -3.55
CA PRO A 18 2.96 3.53 -4.62
C PRO A 18 1.49 3.83 -4.36
N ASN A 19 0.72 2.88 -3.80
CA ASN A 19 -0.68 3.11 -3.43
C ASN A 19 -0.82 4.21 -2.37
N ALA A 20 0.03 4.22 -1.34
CA ALA A 20 0.04 5.29 -0.34
C ALA A 20 0.35 6.67 -0.96
N ARG A 21 1.29 6.73 -1.93
CA ARG A 21 1.59 7.96 -2.66
C ARG A 21 0.42 8.41 -3.55
N LEU A 22 -0.28 7.48 -4.19
CA LEU A 22 -1.48 7.79 -4.98
C LEU A 22 -2.60 8.36 -4.08
N ARG A 23 -2.77 7.84 -2.86
CA ARG A 23 -3.75 8.38 -1.91
C ARG A 23 -3.50 9.84 -1.54
N VAL A 24 -2.24 10.22 -1.35
CA VAL A 24 -1.88 11.63 -1.12
C VAL A 24 -2.42 12.52 -2.25
N LEU A 25 -2.31 12.07 -3.50
CA LEU A 25 -2.86 12.79 -4.65
C LEU A 25 -4.39 12.77 -4.64
N GLN A 26 -5.02 11.63 -4.37
CA GLN A 26 -6.47 11.49 -4.30
C GLN A 26 -7.09 12.40 -3.24
N TYR A 27 -6.56 12.44 -2.01
CA TYR A 27 -7.06 13.33 -0.96
C TYR A 27 -6.92 14.81 -1.34
N ARG A 28 -5.82 15.17 -2.00
CA ARG A 28 -5.64 16.54 -2.51
C ARG A 28 -6.66 16.84 -3.61
N GLU A 29 -6.81 15.97 -4.59
CA GLU A 29 -7.76 16.16 -5.68
C GLU A 29 -9.20 16.23 -5.18
N GLU A 30 -9.61 15.33 -4.28
CA GLU A 30 -10.94 15.32 -3.70
C GLU A 30 -11.23 16.61 -2.94
N PHE A 31 -10.28 17.08 -2.14
CA PHE A 31 -10.41 18.33 -1.41
C PHE A 31 -10.54 19.54 -2.35
N TYR A 32 -9.68 19.66 -3.36
CA TYR A 32 -9.70 20.83 -4.26
C TYR A 32 -10.81 20.79 -5.32
N ARG A 33 -11.26 19.60 -5.75
CA ARG A 33 -12.32 19.46 -6.77
C ARG A 33 -13.73 19.51 -6.19
N ASN A 34 -13.94 18.95 -4.99
CA ASN A 34 -15.29 18.80 -4.43
C ASN A 34 -15.67 19.92 -3.45
N GLN A 35 -14.78 20.89 -3.23
CA GLN A 35 -14.97 21.93 -2.22
C GLN A 35 -14.60 23.30 -2.78
N THR A 36 -15.49 24.27 -2.57
CA THR A 36 -15.12 25.68 -2.61
C THR A 36 -14.82 26.09 -1.17
N LEU A 37 -13.94 27.07 -0.94
CA LEU A 37 -13.63 27.59 0.42
C LEU A 37 -14.85 28.22 1.15
N HIS A 38 -16.05 28.10 0.56
CA HIS A 38 -17.35 28.55 1.06
C HIS A 38 -18.36 27.41 1.25
N SER A 39 -18.31 26.35 0.44
CA SER A 39 -19.20 25.18 0.56
C SER A 39 -18.61 23.89 -0.03
N TYR A 40 -19.08 22.75 0.46
CA TYR A 40 -18.73 21.43 -0.07
C TYR A 40 -19.96 20.55 -0.27
N PHE A 41 -19.86 19.60 -1.19
CA PHE A 41 -20.87 18.58 -1.42
C PHE A 41 -20.61 17.36 -0.53
N THR A 42 -21.66 16.87 0.14
CA THR A 42 -21.60 15.62 0.92
C THR A 42 -22.83 14.78 0.62
N TYR A 43 -22.66 13.47 0.60
CA TYR A 43 -23.77 12.54 0.54
C TYR A 43 -24.14 12.09 1.96
N SER A 44 -25.36 12.35 2.38
CA SER A 44 -25.86 11.98 3.71
C SER A 44 -27.35 11.74 3.63
N GLU A 45 -27.85 10.72 4.33
CA GLU A 45 -29.27 10.32 4.32
C GLU A 45 -29.83 10.03 2.91
N GLY A 46 -28.99 9.50 2.02
CA GLY A 46 -29.42 9.14 0.65
C GLY A 46 -29.62 10.33 -0.30
N ARG A 47 -29.12 11.53 0.06
CA ARG A 47 -29.21 12.73 -0.78
C ARG A 47 -27.89 13.51 -0.79
N TRP A 48 -27.63 14.18 -1.91
CA TRP A 48 -26.56 15.17 -2.01
C TRP A 48 -26.97 16.47 -1.32
N MET A 49 -26.16 16.92 -0.37
CA MET A 49 -26.37 18.16 0.37
C MET A 49 -25.16 19.08 0.22
N VAL A 50 -25.43 20.38 0.13
CA VAL A 50 -24.40 21.43 0.18
C VAL A 50 -24.28 21.91 1.61
N ARG A 51 -23.08 21.82 2.19
CA ARG A 51 -22.79 22.31 3.54
C ARG A 51 -21.79 23.47 3.48
N GLY A 52 -21.88 24.38 4.44
CA GLY A 52 -20.92 25.47 4.59
C GLY A 52 -19.52 24.94 4.89
N PHE A 53 -18.52 25.55 4.26
CA PHE A 53 -17.13 25.15 4.42
C PHE A 53 -16.56 25.69 5.73
N ARG A 54 -16.20 24.77 6.63
CA ARG A 54 -15.54 25.05 7.90
C ARG A 54 -14.04 24.83 7.72
N GLN A 55 -13.34 25.91 7.39
CA GLN A 55 -11.89 25.90 7.16
C GLN A 55 -11.13 25.30 8.35
N ASP A 56 -11.55 25.66 9.57
CA ASP A 56 -11.00 25.19 10.84
C ASP A 56 -11.09 23.67 11.06
N VAL A 57 -12.03 23.01 10.39
CA VAL A 57 -12.20 21.56 10.49
C VAL A 57 -11.65 20.87 9.26
N GLN A 58 -12.03 21.32 8.06
CA GLN A 58 -11.76 20.58 6.82
C GLN A 58 -10.32 20.73 6.35
N VAL A 59 -9.72 21.92 6.50
CA VAL A 59 -8.31 22.13 6.18
C VAL A 59 -7.44 21.40 7.19
N VAL A 60 -7.79 21.48 8.48
CA VAL A 60 -7.04 20.80 9.56
C VAL A 60 -7.08 19.29 9.37
N ASN A 61 -8.25 18.71 9.13
CA ASN A 61 -8.39 17.27 8.88
C ASN A 61 -7.58 16.82 7.65
N LEU A 62 -7.60 17.60 6.56
CA LEU A 62 -6.77 17.30 5.39
C LEU A 62 -5.29 17.33 5.76
N LEU A 63 -4.82 18.38 6.43
CA LEU A 63 -3.41 18.51 6.81
C LEU A 63 -2.97 17.38 7.73
N ASP A 64 -3.77 17.04 8.73
CA ASP A 64 -3.49 15.91 9.64
C ASP A 64 -3.43 14.58 8.88
N THR A 65 -4.37 14.37 7.94
CA THR A 65 -4.39 13.18 7.07
C THR A 65 -3.14 13.09 6.19
N LEU A 66 -2.74 14.21 5.56
CA LEU A 66 -1.57 14.27 4.71
C LEU A 66 -0.28 14.05 5.51
N LEU A 67 -0.15 14.65 6.68
CA LEU A 67 1.00 14.44 7.57
C LEU A 67 1.10 13.00 8.06
N ALA A 68 -0.04 12.37 8.38
CA ALA A 68 -0.08 10.96 8.75
C ALA A 68 0.32 10.05 7.59
N LEU A 69 -0.15 10.33 6.37
CA LEU A 69 0.24 9.60 5.17
C LEU A 69 1.72 9.77 4.82
N GLU A 70 2.26 10.98 4.93
CA GLU A 70 3.68 11.25 4.70
C GLU A 70 4.56 10.45 5.67
N ARG A 71 4.22 10.46 6.97
CA ARG A 71 4.91 9.61 7.96
C ARG A 71 4.79 8.13 7.65
N TYR A 72 3.61 7.67 7.23
CA TYR A 72 3.41 6.28 6.84
C TYR A 72 4.27 5.90 5.63
N ILE A 73 4.34 6.76 4.61
CA ILE A 73 5.20 6.59 3.44
C ILE A 73 6.67 6.48 3.86
N GLU A 74 7.15 7.35 4.73
CA GLU A 74 8.54 7.30 5.24
C GLU A 74 8.85 5.96 5.94
N ILE A 75 7.90 5.44 6.71
CA ILE A 75 8.03 4.14 7.38
C ILE A 75 8.07 3.01 6.35
N LEU A 76 7.17 3.01 5.36
CA LEU A 76 7.16 2.01 4.30
C LEU A 76 8.46 2.03 3.48
N GLU A 77 8.96 3.23 3.16
CA GLU A 77 10.22 3.40 2.44
C GLU A 77 11.40 2.84 3.23
N PHE A 78 11.44 3.12 4.54
CA PHE A 78 12.45 2.57 5.43
C PHE A 78 12.41 1.03 5.42
N LYS A 79 11.24 0.45 5.70
CA LYS A 79 11.05 -1.01 5.73
C LYS A 79 11.43 -1.66 4.40
N LEU A 80 10.91 -1.12 3.29
CA LEU A 80 11.18 -1.66 1.95
C LEU A 80 12.65 -1.55 1.56
N LYS A 81 13.33 -0.45 1.93
CA LYS A 81 14.76 -0.26 1.66
C LYS A 81 15.58 -1.35 2.36
N HIS A 82 15.37 -1.54 3.65
CA HIS A 82 16.13 -2.53 4.43
C HIS A 82 15.80 -3.96 3.99
N PHE A 83 14.54 -4.25 3.73
CA PHE A 83 14.13 -5.57 3.22
C PHE A 83 14.73 -5.89 1.84
N ARG A 84 14.84 -4.90 0.94
CA ARG A 84 15.50 -5.10 -0.35
C ARG A 84 16.99 -5.37 -0.22
N LEU A 85 17.66 -4.76 0.76
CA LEU A 85 19.08 -5.03 1.04
C LEU A 85 19.26 -6.48 1.49
N PHE A 86 18.45 -6.93 2.45
CA PHE A 86 18.42 -8.33 2.88
C PHE A 86 18.20 -9.31 1.72
N LEU A 87 17.19 -9.05 0.86
CA LEU A 87 16.93 -9.89 -0.31
C LEU A 87 18.09 -9.89 -1.32
N GLN A 88 18.95 -8.89 -1.34
CA GLN A 88 20.13 -8.86 -2.20
C GLN A 88 21.31 -9.64 -1.61
N GLU A 89 21.41 -9.72 -0.30
CA GLU A 89 22.42 -10.49 0.44
C GLU A 89 22.13 -11.99 0.46
N LEU A 90 20.85 -12.36 0.35
CA LEU A 90 20.40 -13.76 0.27
C LEU A 90 20.97 -14.48 -0.97
N PRO A 91 21.31 -15.79 -0.83
CA PRO A 91 21.62 -16.65 -1.96
C PRO A 91 20.51 -16.62 -3.02
N ARG A 92 20.90 -16.71 -4.30
CA ARG A 92 19.95 -16.62 -5.43
C ARG A 92 18.85 -17.67 -5.34
N GLU A 93 19.16 -18.88 -4.88
CA GLU A 93 18.22 -19.98 -4.75
C GLU A 93 17.14 -19.68 -3.70
N ASP A 94 17.56 -19.24 -2.52
CA ASP A 94 16.69 -18.88 -1.40
C ASP A 94 15.75 -17.72 -1.75
N ARG A 95 16.29 -16.69 -2.42
CA ARG A 95 15.51 -15.56 -2.92
C ARG A 95 14.44 -16.00 -3.92
N VAL A 96 14.77 -16.93 -4.82
CA VAL A 96 13.81 -17.47 -5.80
C VAL A 96 12.73 -18.28 -5.09
N MET A 97 13.07 -19.05 -4.06
CA MET A 97 12.09 -19.80 -3.26
C MET A 97 11.12 -18.86 -2.55
N LEU A 98 11.63 -17.84 -1.86
CA LEU A 98 10.80 -16.85 -1.17
C LEU A 98 9.89 -16.09 -2.14
N ASN A 99 10.41 -15.62 -3.27
CA ASN A 99 9.60 -14.96 -4.30
C ASN A 99 8.51 -15.89 -4.86
N LYS A 100 8.82 -17.16 -5.12
CA LYS A 100 7.81 -18.11 -5.59
C LYS A 100 6.68 -18.30 -4.58
N LYS A 101 7.00 -18.39 -3.29
CA LYS A 101 6.00 -18.60 -2.23
C LYS A 101 5.19 -17.34 -1.95
N TYR A 102 5.84 -16.23 -1.64
CA TYR A 102 5.17 -15.05 -1.09
C TYR A 102 4.74 -14.04 -2.15
N PHE A 103 5.53 -13.87 -3.21
CA PHE A 103 5.19 -12.92 -4.27
C PHE A 103 4.27 -13.54 -5.32
N HIS A 104 4.54 -14.78 -5.74
CA HIS A 104 3.70 -15.47 -6.73
C HIS A 104 2.60 -16.36 -6.12
N LYS A 105 2.47 -16.38 -4.78
CA LYS A 105 1.50 -17.19 -4.04
C LYS A 105 1.46 -18.66 -4.50
N ARG A 106 2.62 -19.23 -4.86
CA ARG A 106 2.71 -20.63 -5.27
C ARG A 106 2.87 -21.52 -4.06
N GLU A 107 2.05 -22.55 -4.00
CA GLU A 107 2.24 -23.63 -3.04
C GLU A 107 3.55 -24.37 -3.36
N LEU A 108 4.49 -24.29 -2.43
CA LEU A 108 5.74 -25.03 -2.48
C LEU A 108 5.70 -26.16 -1.44
N PRO A 109 6.28 -27.33 -1.76
CA PRO A 109 6.40 -28.39 -0.78
C PRO A 109 7.21 -27.91 0.42
N ASP A 110 6.72 -28.25 1.61
CA ASP A 110 7.33 -27.89 2.88
C ASP A 110 8.63 -28.69 3.06
N THR A 111 9.74 -28.05 2.70
CA THR A 111 11.09 -28.61 2.78
C THR A 111 11.85 -27.95 3.92
N GLU A 112 12.79 -28.69 4.52
CA GLU A 112 13.61 -28.16 5.61
C GLU A 112 14.39 -26.90 5.20
N ASN A 113 14.86 -26.85 3.95
CA ASN A 113 15.50 -25.68 3.37
C ASN A 113 14.57 -24.47 3.35
N LEU A 114 13.32 -24.63 2.88
CA LEU A 114 12.34 -23.54 2.85
C LEU A 114 12.05 -23.01 4.26
N ARG A 115 11.88 -23.91 5.25
CA ARG A 115 11.67 -23.50 6.66
C ARG A 115 12.85 -22.72 7.23
N ASN A 116 14.08 -23.11 6.88
CA ASN A 116 15.27 -22.40 7.35
C ASN A 116 15.37 -21.00 6.73
N VAL A 117 15.08 -20.88 5.45
CA VAL A 117 15.04 -19.60 4.74
C VAL A 117 13.92 -18.70 5.29
N GLU A 118 12.75 -19.25 5.60
CA GLU A 118 11.64 -18.51 6.21
C GLU A 118 11.97 -18.03 7.63
N LYS A 119 12.65 -18.84 8.43
CA LYS A 119 13.14 -18.40 9.75
C LYS A 119 14.14 -17.26 9.64
N LEU A 120 15.06 -17.34 8.69
CA LEU A 120 16.02 -16.27 8.43
C LEU A 120 15.30 -14.98 8.01
N CYS A 121 14.38 -15.10 7.05
CA CYS A 121 13.56 -13.98 6.59
C CYS A 121 12.72 -13.38 7.72
N PHE A 122 12.14 -14.21 8.58
CA PHE A 122 11.36 -13.77 9.73
C PHE A 122 12.22 -13.01 10.74
N SER A 123 13.41 -13.54 11.06
CA SER A 123 14.36 -12.88 11.97
C SER A 123 14.72 -11.49 11.47
N GLU A 124 15.05 -11.37 10.18
CA GLU A 124 15.37 -10.07 9.58
C GLU A 124 14.17 -9.12 9.63
N VAL A 125 12.97 -9.61 9.29
CA VAL A 125 11.75 -8.80 9.36
C VAL A 125 11.51 -8.27 10.78
N GLN A 126 11.77 -9.09 11.81
CA GLN A 126 11.68 -8.63 13.20
C GLN A 126 12.70 -7.54 13.51
N GLU A 127 13.94 -7.69 13.08
CA GLU A 127 14.98 -6.66 13.26
C GLU A 127 14.61 -5.35 12.57
N ILE A 128 14.05 -5.42 11.35
CA ILE A 128 13.57 -4.23 10.62
C ILE A 128 12.41 -3.56 11.36
N GLU A 129 11.46 -4.32 11.90
CA GLU A 129 10.35 -3.77 12.70
C GLU A 129 10.86 -3.11 13.97
N GLU A 130 11.80 -3.72 14.68
CA GLU A 130 12.41 -3.14 15.88
C GLU A 130 13.14 -1.82 15.55
N ALA A 131 13.92 -1.82 14.46
CA ALA A 131 14.60 -0.62 13.98
C ALA A 131 13.62 0.49 13.56
N ALA A 132 12.51 0.12 12.90
CA ALA A 132 11.45 1.06 12.54
C ALA A 132 10.77 1.64 13.79
N CYS A 133 10.39 0.80 14.75
CA CYS A 133 9.79 1.23 16.01
C CYS A 133 10.67 2.25 16.74
N PHE A 134 11.98 1.99 16.83
CA PHE A 134 12.92 2.90 17.49
C PHE A 134 13.09 4.20 16.71
N ARG A 135 13.24 4.12 15.38
CA ARG A 135 13.44 5.30 14.51
C ARG A 135 12.22 6.22 14.49
N PHE A 136 11.02 5.64 14.41
CA PHE A 136 9.77 6.37 14.23
C PHE A 136 8.97 6.52 15.54
N LYS A 137 9.58 6.22 16.69
CA LYS A 137 9.01 6.42 18.04
C LYS A 137 7.64 5.76 18.23
N PHE A 138 7.49 4.51 17.79
CA PHE A 138 6.23 3.76 17.90
C PHE A 138 5.06 4.49 17.21
N TYR A 139 5.30 5.02 16.01
CA TYR A 139 4.22 5.60 15.23
C TYR A 139 3.11 4.56 14.99
N GLU A 140 1.92 4.86 15.50
CA GLU A 140 0.71 4.12 15.21
C GLU A 140 0.01 4.78 14.02
N MET A 141 -0.30 3.98 13.00
CA MET A 141 -1.08 4.47 11.88
C MET A 141 -2.51 4.72 12.36
N PRO A 142 -3.09 5.90 12.09
CA PRO A 142 -4.47 6.17 12.45
C PRO A 142 -5.46 5.18 11.82
N ASP A 143 -6.50 4.78 12.56
CA ASP A 143 -7.48 3.78 12.16
C ASP A 143 -8.14 4.07 10.79
N PHE A 144 -8.43 5.34 10.50
CA PHE A 144 -9.02 5.75 9.22
C PHE A 144 -8.11 5.49 8.00
N LEU A 145 -6.79 5.40 8.21
CA LEU A 145 -5.85 4.99 7.17
C LEU A 145 -5.74 3.46 7.06
N ILE A 146 -6.07 2.71 8.13
CA ILE A 146 -6.10 1.24 8.15
C ILE A 146 -7.26 0.76 7.29
N GLU A 147 -8.46 1.30 7.50
CA GLU A 147 -9.65 0.97 6.70
C GLU A 147 -9.41 1.30 5.21
N ALA A 148 -8.84 2.47 4.91
CA ALA A 148 -8.48 2.80 3.54
C ALA A 148 -7.43 1.82 2.96
N ALA A 149 -6.45 1.38 3.76
CA ALA A 149 -5.41 0.41 3.37
C ALA A 149 -6.00 -0.96 3.01
N GLU A 150 -6.93 -1.45 3.82
CA GLU A 150 -7.56 -2.76 3.66
C GLU A 150 -8.53 -2.84 2.48
N ILE A 151 -9.26 -1.75 2.17
CA ILE A 151 -10.19 -1.69 1.03
C ILE A 151 -9.49 -1.98 -0.31
N LEU A 152 -8.20 -1.66 -0.43
CA LEU A 152 -7.42 -1.90 -1.65
C LEU A 152 -6.68 -3.25 -1.68
N ASP A 153 -6.48 -3.90 -0.52
CA ASP A 153 -5.98 -5.29 -0.49
C ASP A 153 -7.07 -6.30 -0.93
N LEU A 154 -8.35 -5.86 -1.00
CA LEU A 154 -9.51 -6.69 -1.36
C LEU A 154 -9.99 -6.56 -2.83
N GLU A 155 -9.34 -5.76 -3.69
CA GLU A 155 -9.81 -5.55 -5.08
C GLU A 155 -8.75 -5.78 -6.19
N ASP A 156 -7.65 -6.47 -5.90
CA ASP A 156 -6.59 -6.75 -6.90
C ASP A 156 -6.79 -8.07 -7.69
N GLU A 157 -7.97 -8.69 -7.65
CA GLU A 157 -8.38 -9.65 -8.69
C GLU A 157 -8.99 -8.93 -9.92
N ASN A 158 -9.52 -7.72 -9.75
CA ASN A 158 -10.18 -6.95 -10.83
C ASN A 158 -9.30 -5.86 -11.45
N PHE A 159 -8.19 -5.45 -10.82
CA PHE A 159 -7.35 -4.38 -11.34
C PHE A 159 -6.61 -4.78 -12.63
N THR A 160 -6.15 -6.04 -12.73
CA THR A 160 -5.48 -6.56 -13.93
C THR A 160 -6.45 -6.71 -15.11
N GLU A 161 -7.70 -7.12 -14.87
CA GLU A 161 -8.76 -7.16 -15.88
C GLU A 161 -9.18 -5.74 -16.29
N SER A 162 -9.36 -4.83 -15.34
CA SER A 162 -9.72 -3.42 -15.61
C SER A 162 -8.61 -2.68 -16.38
N PHE A 163 -7.34 -2.89 -16.02
CA PHE A 163 -6.21 -2.26 -16.72
C PHE A 163 -6.05 -2.81 -18.14
N SER A 164 -6.19 -4.12 -18.33
CA SER A 164 -6.09 -4.73 -19.68
C SER A 164 -7.22 -4.30 -20.61
N VAL A 165 -8.45 -4.20 -20.10
CA VAL A 165 -9.61 -3.69 -20.87
C VAL A 165 -9.43 -2.20 -21.21
N ASN A 166 -9.00 -1.38 -20.26
CA ASN A 166 -8.79 0.06 -20.50
C ASN A 166 -7.59 0.33 -21.41
N PHE A 167 -6.53 -0.48 -21.32
CA PHE A 167 -5.37 -0.38 -22.20
C PHE A 167 -5.72 -0.82 -23.63
N ALA A 168 -6.51 -1.87 -23.80
CA ALA A 168 -7.00 -2.30 -25.12
C ALA A 168 -7.88 -1.22 -25.77
N ALA A 169 -8.82 -0.63 -25.02
CA ALA A 169 -9.64 0.48 -25.51
C ALA A 169 -8.80 1.72 -25.89
N MET A 170 -7.72 1.99 -25.15
CA MET A 170 -6.79 3.08 -25.48
C MET A 170 -5.97 2.80 -26.76
N LEU A 171 -5.56 1.55 -26.99
CA LEU A 171 -4.84 1.15 -28.20
C LEU A 171 -5.73 1.18 -29.45
N GLU A 172 -7.01 0.82 -29.33
CA GLU A 172 -8.01 1.01 -30.39
C GLU A 172 -8.20 2.49 -30.73
N LEU A 173 -8.27 3.35 -29.71
CA LEU A 173 -8.44 4.80 -29.88
C LEU A 173 -7.22 5.46 -30.56
N LEU A 174 -6.03 4.89 -30.38
CA LEU A 174 -4.79 5.32 -31.02
C LEU A 174 -4.58 4.69 -32.41
N GLY A 175 -5.52 3.88 -32.90
CA GLY A 175 -5.43 3.20 -34.20
C GLY A 175 -4.32 2.16 -34.28
N VAL A 176 -3.84 1.68 -33.13
CA VAL A 176 -2.81 0.64 -33.03
C VAL A 176 -3.45 -0.76 -32.93
N GLY A 177 -4.75 -0.84 -32.69
CA GLY A 177 -5.53 -2.08 -32.73
C GLY A 177 -6.09 -2.39 -34.11
N SER A 178 -5.34 -3.14 -34.91
CA SER A 178 -5.91 -3.91 -36.04
C SER A 178 -5.02 -5.10 -36.38
N GLU A 179 -5.67 -6.28 -36.39
CA GLU A 179 -5.18 -7.65 -36.69
C GLU A 179 -4.66 -8.50 -35.51
#